data_AF-A0A0D2R5K2-F1
#
_entry.id   AF-A0A0D2R5K2-F1
#
_cell.length_a   1.000
_cell.length_b   1.000
_cell.length_c   1.000
_cell.angle_alpha   90.00
_cell.angle_beta   90.00
_cell.angle_gamma   90.00
#
_symmetry.space_group_name_H-M   'P 1'
#
loop_
_entity.id
_entity.type
_entity.pdbx_description
1 polymer ?
#
loop_
_entity_poly.entity_id
_entity_poly.type
_entity_poly.pdbx_seq_one_letter_code
_entity_poly.pdbx_strand_id
1 'polypeptide(L)'
;MVNFMLKISADLENLTNLQPQGGCDDPSFPYLFKLKCGRCGELSQKETCVSLGDTVPLLQGKGTTNLVQKCKFCMREGTVTMIPGKGRPLTQEDCEGGKFAPLMLFDCRGYEPVGFVFGVGWKVESVILS
;
A
#
# COMPACT_ATOMS: atom_id res chain seq x y z
N MET A 1 -10.99 -11.72 -7.21
CA MET A 1 -10.81 -10.47 -6.46
C MET A 1 -10.28 -10.88 -5.11
N VAL A 2 -9.12 -10.35 -4.69
CA VAL A 2 -8.49 -10.74 -3.42
C VAL A 2 -8.02 -9.48 -2.72
N ASN A 3 -8.32 -9.41 -1.42
CA ASN A 3 -7.96 -8.28 -0.57
C ASN A 3 -6.62 -8.55 0.11
N PHE A 4 -5.70 -7.60 0.03
CA PHE A 4 -4.39 -7.63 0.68
C PHE A 4 -4.27 -6.43 1.62
N MET A 5 -4.08 -6.70 2.91
CA MET A 5 -3.82 -5.66 3.92
C MET A 5 -2.32 -5.45 4.05
N LEU A 6 -1.83 -4.27 3.68
CA LEU A 6 -0.47 -3.87 4.05
C LEU A 6 -0.47 -3.49 5.53
N LYS A 7 0.42 -4.13 6.30
CA LYS A 7 0.70 -3.76 7.68
C LYS A 7 2.16 -3.42 7.83
N ILE A 8 2.46 -2.51 8.75
CA ILE A 8 3.83 -2.06 9.05
C ILE A 8 4.18 -2.33 10.51
N SER A 9 5.46 -2.51 10.78
CA SER A 9 6.07 -2.57 12.11
C SER A 9 7.42 -1.87 12.03
N ALA A 10 7.89 -1.35 13.16
CA ALA A 10 9.19 -0.70 13.29
C ALA A 10 9.59 -0.73 14.76
N ASP A 11 10.88 -0.58 15.03
CA ASP A 11 11.37 -0.27 16.37
C ASP A 11 11.34 1.25 16.56
N LEU A 12 10.61 1.73 17.56
CA LEU A 12 10.43 3.15 17.85
C LEU A 12 11.03 3.47 19.22
N GLU A 13 12.00 4.38 19.28
CA GLU A 13 12.62 4.85 20.52
C GLU A 13 12.19 6.29 20.80
N ASN A 14 11.40 6.51 21.86
CA ASN A 14 10.81 7.82 22.19
C ASN A 14 9.99 8.44 21.05
N LEU A 15 9.42 7.60 20.19
CA LEU A 15 8.59 7.99 19.05
C LEU A 15 7.27 7.21 19.04
N THR A 16 6.23 7.82 18.48
CA THR A 16 4.93 7.19 18.27
C THR A 16 4.29 7.69 16.97
N ASN A 17 3.12 7.15 16.64
CA ASN A 17 2.28 7.57 15.52
C ASN A 17 3.01 7.62 14.16
N LEU A 18 3.85 6.62 13.86
CA LEU A 18 4.49 6.48 12.54
C LEU A 18 3.41 6.24 11.47
N GLN A 19 3.35 7.12 10.48
CA GLN A 19 2.38 7.07 9.38
C GLN A 19 2.84 7.93 8.19
N PRO A 20 2.18 7.85 7.02
CA PRO A 20 2.36 8.84 5.95
C PRO A 20 2.12 10.27 6.42
N GLN A 21 2.81 11.24 5.83
CA GLN A 21 2.78 12.65 6.26
C GLN A 21 1.36 13.25 6.25
N GLY A 22 0.57 13.00 5.20
CA GLY A 22 -0.84 13.39 5.12
C GLY A 22 -1.82 12.42 5.78
N GLY A 23 -1.34 11.41 6.52
CA GLY A 23 -2.16 10.35 7.12
C GLY A 23 -2.32 9.11 6.23
N CYS A 24 -2.87 8.03 6.78
CA CYS A 24 -2.96 6.74 6.05
C CYS A 24 -3.77 6.81 4.74
N ASP A 25 -4.73 7.73 4.66
CA ASP A 25 -5.55 8.00 3.48
C ASP A 25 -5.06 9.23 2.68
N ASP A 26 -3.78 9.59 2.80
CA ASP A 26 -3.18 10.66 2.00
C ASP A 26 -3.30 10.33 0.50
N PRO A 27 -4.00 11.15 -0.31
CA PRO A 27 -4.19 10.90 -1.74
C PRO A 27 -2.87 10.92 -2.52
N SER A 28 -1.84 11.59 -2.01
CA SER A 28 -0.56 11.80 -2.68
C SER A 28 0.55 10.84 -2.23
N PHE A 29 0.31 10.04 -1.19
CA PHE A 29 1.34 9.14 -0.66
C PHE A 29 1.59 7.94 -1.60
N PRO A 30 2.84 7.74 -2.07
CA PRO A 30 3.15 6.70 -3.04
C PRO A 30 3.36 5.34 -2.37
N TYR A 31 2.54 4.35 -2.72
CA TYR A 31 2.76 2.96 -2.35
C TYR A 31 3.53 2.24 -3.46
N LEU A 32 4.73 1.76 -3.13
CA LEU A 32 5.65 1.12 -4.07
C LEU A 32 5.68 -0.39 -3.85
N PHE A 33 5.21 -1.17 -4.83
CA PHE A 33 5.14 -2.63 -4.72
C PHE A 33 5.89 -3.37 -5.82
N LYS A 34 6.45 -4.52 -5.47
CA LYS A 34 6.70 -5.60 -6.43
C LYS A 34 5.43 -6.43 -6.57
N LEU A 35 4.97 -6.60 -7.81
CA LEU A 35 3.74 -7.33 -8.11
C LEU A 35 4.07 -8.65 -8.80
N LYS A 36 3.36 -9.72 -8.43
CA LYS A 36 3.40 -11.02 -9.08
C LYS A 36 2.13 -11.22 -9.90
N CYS A 37 2.28 -11.59 -11.17
CA CYS A 37 1.13 -11.90 -12.03
C CYS A 37 0.45 -13.19 -11.57
N GLY A 38 -0.82 -13.12 -11.20
CA GLY A 38 -1.60 -14.28 -10.77
C GLY A 38 -1.91 -15.29 -11.88
N ARG A 39 -1.63 -14.97 -13.15
CA ARG A 39 -1.79 -15.92 -14.28
C ARG A 39 -0.50 -16.71 -14.55
N CYS A 40 0.60 -16.02 -14.82
CA CYS A 40 1.84 -16.65 -15.31
C CYS A 40 2.97 -16.64 -14.28
N GLY A 41 2.77 -16.04 -13.09
CA GLY A 41 3.77 -15.98 -12.03
C GLY A 41 4.86 -14.92 -12.21
N GLU A 42 4.90 -14.22 -13.35
CA GLU A 42 5.91 -13.20 -13.65
C GLU A 42 5.91 -12.06 -12.62
N LEU A 43 7.10 -11.68 -12.15
CA LEU A 43 7.29 -10.53 -11.26
C LEU A 43 7.45 -9.24 -12.06
N SER A 44 6.98 -8.11 -11.52
CA SER A 44 7.24 -6.80 -12.11
C SER A 44 8.75 -6.52 -12.13
N GLN A 45 9.27 -6.10 -13.30
CA GLN A 45 10.69 -5.78 -13.48
C GLN A 45 11.16 -4.59 -12.64
N LYS A 46 10.24 -3.68 -12.32
CA LYS A 46 10.43 -2.51 -11.46
C LYS A 46 9.31 -2.46 -10.44
N GLU A 47 9.50 -1.69 -9.40
CA GLU A 47 8.47 -1.32 -8.45
C GLU A 47 7.36 -0.55 -9.18
N THR A 48 6.12 -0.95 -8.91
CA THR A 48 4.92 -0.30 -9.36
C THR A 48 4.47 0.69 -8.29
N CYS A 49 4.28 1.95 -8.68
CA CYS A 49 3.72 2.98 -7.81
C CYS A 49 2.19 3.02 -7.94
N VAL A 50 1.50 3.13 -6.80
CA VAL A 50 0.07 3.40 -6.74
C VAL A 50 -0.22 4.40 -5.61
N SER A 51 -1.01 5.43 -5.89
CA SER A 51 -1.43 6.42 -4.91
C SER A 51 -2.97 6.49 -4.87
N LEU A 52 -3.53 6.87 -3.72
CA LEU A 52 -4.99 6.88 -3.53
C LEU A 52 -5.68 7.95 -4.41
N GLY A 53 -4.99 9.04 -4.73
CA GLY A 53 -5.46 10.09 -5.63
C GLY A 53 -5.43 9.70 -7.11
N ASP A 54 -4.66 8.68 -7.50
CA ASP A 54 -4.66 8.18 -8.87
C ASP A 54 -6.00 7.49 -9.12
N THR A 55 -6.74 7.90 -10.14
CA THR A 55 -8.02 7.29 -10.50
C THR A 55 -8.06 7.07 -12.01
N VAL A 56 -8.23 5.82 -12.42
CA VAL A 56 -8.34 5.40 -13.81
C VAL A 56 -9.63 4.62 -14.04
N PRO A 57 -10.30 4.79 -15.20
CA PRO A 57 -11.50 4.03 -15.53
C PRO A 57 -11.15 2.54 -15.75
N LEU A 58 -12.04 1.66 -15.33
CA LEU A 58 -11.93 0.24 -15.66
C LEU A 58 -12.25 0.02 -17.14
N LEU A 59 -11.43 -0.78 -17.84
CA LEU A 59 -11.68 -1.11 -19.26
C LEU A 59 -12.97 -1.92 -19.47
N GLN A 60 -13.41 -2.66 -18.45
CA GLN A 60 -14.62 -3.46 -18.49
C GLN A 60 -15.50 -3.17 -17.27
N GLY A 61 -16.71 -2.67 -17.51
CA GLY A 61 -17.72 -2.38 -16.49
C GLY A 61 -17.86 -0.89 -16.15
N LYS A 62 -18.72 -0.59 -15.17
CA LYS A 62 -18.88 0.76 -14.60
C LYS A 62 -18.07 0.83 -13.31
N GLY A 63 -17.01 1.63 -13.28
CA GLY A 63 -16.20 1.85 -12.08
C GLY A 63 -14.81 2.40 -12.39
N THR A 64 -14.11 2.81 -11.34
CA THR A 64 -12.73 3.29 -11.38
C THR A 64 -11.84 2.44 -10.46
N THR A 65 -10.53 2.53 -10.67
CA THR A 65 -9.49 1.90 -9.84
C THR A 65 -8.29 2.84 -9.74
N ASN A 66 -7.32 2.55 -8.88
CA ASN A 66 -6.13 3.40 -8.74
C ASN A 66 -5.03 3.04 -9.74
N LEU A 67 -4.94 1.76 -10.11
CA LEU A 67 -3.98 1.29 -11.10
C LEU A 67 -4.58 0.23 -12.02
N VAL A 68 -4.27 0.33 -13.31
CA VAL A 68 -4.41 -0.73 -14.32
C VAL A 68 -3.03 -1.03 -14.89
N GLN A 69 -2.61 -2.29 -14.88
CA GLN A 69 -1.28 -2.69 -15.36
C GLN A 69 -1.34 -3.98 -16.19
N LYS A 70 -0.65 -4.00 -17.33
CA LYS A 70 -0.49 -5.21 -18.16
C LYS A 70 0.77 -5.96 -17.80
N CYS A 71 0.65 -7.29 -17.67
CA CYS A 71 1.78 -8.16 -17.43
C CYS A 71 2.67 -8.15 -18.68
N LYS A 72 3.95 -7.81 -18.54
CA LYS A 72 4.86 -7.74 -19.69
C LYS A 72 5.13 -9.09 -20.36
N PHE A 73 4.84 -10.20 -19.69
CA PHE A 73 5.03 -11.55 -20.22
C PHE A 73 3.76 -12.09 -20.90
N CYS A 74 2.68 -12.30 -20.13
CA CYS A 74 1.46 -12.92 -20.66
C CYS A 74 0.42 -11.91 -21.19
N MET A 75 0.74 -10.61 -21.18
CA MET A 75 -0.11 -9.50 -21.62
C MET A 75 -1.45 -9.36 -20.89
N ARG A 76 -1.70 -10.19 -19.86
CA ARG A 76 -2.91 -10.10 -19.05
C ARG A 76 -2.93 -8.78 -18.29
N GLU A 77 -4.07 -8.11 -18.35
CA GLU A 77 -4.34 -6.93 -17.55
C GLU A 77 -4.80 -7.32 -16.14
N GLY A 78 -4.36 -6.54 -15.17
CA GLY A 78 -4.82 -6.59 -13.79
C GLY A 78 -4.96 -5.21 -13.19
N THR A 79 -5.62 -5.14 -12.04
CA THR A 79 -5.94 -3.88 -11.36
C THR A 79 -5.54 -3.92 -9.91
N VAL A 80 -5.25 -2.74 -9.35
CA VAL A 80 -5.09 -2.51 -7.92
C VAL A 80 -5.98 -1.32 -7.54
N THR A 81 -6.90 -1.56 -6.60
CA THR A 81 -7.79 -0.53 -6.03
C THR A 81 -7.47 -0.38 -4.55
N MET A 82 -7.29 0.86 -4.10
CA MET A 82 -7.02 1.22 -2.71
C MET A 82 -8.33 1.46 -1.98
N ILE A 83 -8.46 0.94 -0.78
CA ILE A 83 -9.66 1.04 0.05
C ILE A 83 -9.32 1.88 1.29
N PRO A 84 -9.67 3.19 1.29
CA PRO A 84 -9.35 4.08 2.39
C PRO A 84 -10.13 3.75 3.67
N GLY A 85 -9.73 4.35 4.80
CA GLY A 85 -10.36 4.17 6.10
C GLY A 85 -10.06 2.82 6.77
N LYS A 86 -9.02 2.13 6.29
CA LYS A 86 -8.56 0.83 6.83
C LYS A 86 -7.22 0.92 7.55
N GLY A 87 -6.50 2.03 7.38
CA GLY A 87 -5.22 2.30 8.00
C GLY A 87 -5.34 3.04 9.33
N ARG A 88 -4.28 2.94 10.14
CA ARG A 88 -4.04 3.80 11.30
C ARG A 88 -2.53 3.94 11.55
N PRO A 89 -2.08 4.97 12.29
CA PRO A 89 -0.68 5.10 12.66
C PRO A 89 -0.19 3.88 13.46
N LEU A 90 1.09 3.54 13.29
CA LEU A 90 1.79 2.61 14.16
C LEU A 90 2.14 3.32 15.47
N THR A 91 1.63 2.81 16.58
CA THR A 91 1.84 3.42 17.91
C THR A 91 3.00 2.75 18.63
N GLN A 92 3.53 3.43 19.65
CA GLN A 92 4.52 2.83 20.55
C GLN A 92 4.00 1.53 21.21
N GLU A 93 2.72 1.51 21.61
CA GLU A 93 2.08 0.31 22.19
C GLU A 93 2.04 -0.88 21.23
N ASP A 94 1.89 -0.63 19.92
CA ASP A 94 1.98 -1.71 18.92
C ASP A 94 3.39 -2.29 18.88
N CYS A 95 4.41 -1.43 18.84
CA CYS A 95 5.81 -1.85 18.79
C CYS A 95 6.20 -2.66 20.04
N GLU A 96 5.87 -2.16 21.23
CA GLU A 96 6.11 -2.85 22.51
C GLU A 96 5.37 -4.19 22.58
N GLY A 97 4.19 -4.27 21.96
CA GLY A 97 3.42 -5.50 21.83
C GLY A 97 3.86 -6.44 20.70
N GLY A 98 4.90 -6.09 19.92
CA GLY A 98 5.33 -6.86 18.74
C GLY A 98 4.26 -6.94 17.64
N LYS A 99 3.35 -5.97 17.58
CA LYS A 99 2.21 -5.94 16.67
C LYS A 99 2.52 -5.16 15.40
N PHE A 100 1.79 -5.52 14.35
CA PHE A 100 1.78 -4.78 13.09
C PHE A 100 0.54 -3.89 13.03
N ALA A 101 0.71 -2.63 12.66
CA ALA A 101 -0.39 -1.70 12.41
C ALA A 101 -0.86 -1.80 10.95
N PRO A 102 -2.17 -1.85 10.68
CA PRO A 102 -2.70 -1.80 9.32
C PRO A 102 -2.48 -0.41 8.72
N LEU A 103 -2.01 -0.35 7.48
CA LEU A 103 -1.70 0.90 6.78
C LEU A 103 -2.67 1.19 5.64
N MET A 104 -2.92 0.21 4.77
CA MET A 104 -3.83 0.36 3.63
C MET A 104 -4.32 -1.01 3.17
N LEU A 105 -5.58 -1.06 2.73
CA LEU A 105 -6.18 -2.25 2.14
C LEU A 105 -6.22 -2.11 0.62
N PHE A 106 -5.77 -3.14 -0.09
CA PHE A 106 -5.77 -3.19 -1.54
C PHE A 106 -6.68 -4.31 -2.02
N ASP A 107 -7.61 -3.99 -2.93
CA ASP A 107 -8.32 -4.98 -3.74
C ASP A 107 -7.52 -5.19 -5.02
N CYS A 108 -6.97 -6.40 -5.18
CA CYS A 108 -6.18 -6.77 -6.35
C CYS A 108 -6.91 -7.78 -7.23
N ARG A 109 -6.83 -7.55 -8.55
CA ARG A 109 -7.33 -8.46 -9.59
C ARG A 109 -6.21 -8.79 -10.56
N GLY A 110 -5.82 -10.06 -10.61
CA GLY A 110 -4.78 -10.54 -11.54
C GLY A 110 -3.34 -10.29 -11.10
N TYR A 111 -3.13 -9.56 -10.00
CA TYR A 111 -1.84 -9.39 -9.34
C TYR A 111 -1.91 -9.71 -7.86
N GLU A 112 -0.76 -10.10 -7.32
CA GLU A 112 -0.49 -10.29 -5.90
C GLU A 112 0.70 -9.38 -5.52
N PRO A 113 0.55 -8.46 -4.55
CA PRO A 113 1.67 -7.71 -4.00
C PRO A 113 2.58 -8.65 -3.21
N VAL A 114 3.87 -8.72 -3.58
CA VAL A 114 4.85 -9.65 -2.96
C VAL A 114 6.03 -8.95 -2.31
N GLY A 115 6.13 -7.63 -2.45
CA GLY A 115 7.14 -6.83 -1.77
C GLY A 115 6.69 -5.38 -1.71
N PHE A 116 6.99 -4.72 -0.60
CA PHE A 116 6.73 -3.30 -0.38
C PHE A 116 8.06 -2.57 -0.17
N VAL A 117 8.19 -1.38 -0.74
CA VAL A 117 9.36 -0.53 -0.57
C VAL A 117 8.98 0.70 0.25
N PHE A 118 9.69 0.91 1.35
CA PHE A 118 9.56 2.12 2.15
C PHE A 118 10.20 3.29 1.40
N GLY A 119 9.35 4.16 0.84
CA GLY A 119 9.76 5.43 0.22
C GLY A 119 9.90 6.56 1.24
N VAL A 120 9.92 7.79 0.74
CA VAL A 120 9.90 9.02 1.56
C VAL A 120 8.47 9.42 1.92
N GLY A 121 8.30 10.48 2.72
CA GLY A 121 6.98 11.05 3.04
C GLY A 121 6.31 10.45 4.28
N TRP A 122 7.11 9.93 5.21
CA TRP A 122 6.65 9.46 6.52
C TRP A 122 6.78 10.56 7.57
N LYS A 123 5.91 10.54 8.57
CA LYS A 123 6.01 11.36 9.77
C LYS A 123 5.93 10.48 11.01
N VAL A 124 6.49 11.00 12.09
CA VAL A 124 6.45 10.40 13.43
C VAL A 124 6.23 11.53 14.43
N GLU A 125 5.80 11.20 15.63
CA GLU A 125 5.64 12.14 16.73
C GLU A 125 6.56 11.75 17.89
N SER A 126 7.19 12.72 18.55
CA SER A 126 7.91 12.49 19.80
C SER A 126 6.92 12.26 20.93
N VAL A 127 7.18 11.26 21.79
CA VAL A 127 6.43 11.09 23.04
C VAL A 127 6.88 12.05 24.15
N ILE A 128 8.07 12.64 24.02
CA ILE A 128 8.53 13.68 24.94
C ILE A 128 7.82 14.97 24.55
N LEU A 129 6.95 15.45 25.45
CA LEU A 129 6.30 16.76 25.36
C LEU A 129 7.38 17.85 25.26
N SER A 130 7.36 18.61 24.15
CA SER A 130 8.07 19.89 24.03
C SER A 130 7.33 20.98 24.80
#